data_AF-A0A1B4PX31-F1
#
_entry.id   AF-A0A1B4PX31-F1
#
_cell.length_a   1.000
_cell.length_b   1.000
_cell.length_c   1.000
_cell.angle_alpha   90.00
_cell.angle_beta   90.00
_cell.angle_gamma   90.00
#
_symmetry.space_group_name_H-M   'P 1'
#
loop_
_entity.id
_entity.type
_entity.pdbx_description
1 polymer ?
#
loop_
_entity_poly.entity_id
_entity_poly.type
_entity_poly.pdbx_seq_one_letter_code
_entity_poly.pdbx_strand_id
1 'polypeptide(L)'
;MKHWIDAVRGVLRRSEIRLVVAFSGLALATRIVTYSWGVTLVGTALFSFMLWDLFVEWRRFLPPFRRMMLKRAMRIMKALRPLRKLPPDVPVLYGAVMMYIIARLILATLHWMPLLGSIHEMFCIGVVTSIAALRHAHLILARIAKWSWGKMLGKALYALSTAVCVAVGTAQAIRTTRLLTHADAKYFPSFVGLLSSWYVVLNFVRCAAIFLTVCGAILILINLPSLLLRSVRAWFKFLPKERTNRVFIWWRRVRFGRRGDPALQGRYLRDIIELFTPMALLGIAAVIVAAPESIAGARATAIILNQTLFAMEYTADGGCPAVGNLPTVHLDRDFVSTGVLVGNRLITMRQECHGPEKAK
;
A
#
# COMPACT_ATOMS: atom_id res chain seq x y z
N MET A 1 6.68 -15.91 -50.48
CA MET A 1 7.01 -14.76 -49.60
C MET A 1 8.11 -15.04 -48.56
N LYS A 2 8.03 -16.09 -47.73
CA LYS A 2 9.09 -16.40 -46.73
C LYS A 2 10.50 -16.59 -47.33
N HIS A 3 10.62 -17.35 -48.42
CA HIS A 3 11.91 -17.53 -49.11
C HIS A 3 12.48 -16.25 -49.71
N TRP A 4 11.64 -15.33 -50.19
CA TRP A 4 12.07 -14.02 -50.67
C TRP A 4 12.55 -13.12 -49.53
N ILE A 5 11.84 -13.11 -48.40
CA ILE A 5 12.23 -12.36 -47.21
C ILE A 5 13.54 -12.90 -46.61
N ASP A 6 13.73 -14.21 -46.62
CA ASP A 6 14.97 -14.85 -46.12
C ASP A 6 16.14 -14.71 -47.09
N ALA A 7 15.90 -14.70 -48.41
CA ALA A 7 16.91 -14.41 -49.43
C ALA A 7 17.37 -12.94 -49.35
N VAL A 8 16.43 -12.00 -49.26
CA VAL A 8 16.72 -10.56 -49.09
C VAL A 8 17.44 -10.31 -47.77
N ARG A 9 17.04 -10.98 -46.68
CA ARG A 9 17.71 -10.90 -45.36
C ARG A 9 19.10 -11.55 -45.36
N GLY A 10 19.35 -12.56 -46.21
CA GLY A 10 20.66 -13.17 -46.44
C GLY A 10 21.61 -12.25 -47.20
N VAL A 11 21.11 -11.57 -48.24
CA VAL A 11 21.86 -10.60 -49.06
C VAL A 11 22.22 -9.34 -48.24
N LEU A 12 21.28 -8.82 -47.43
CA LEU A 12 21.50 -7.70 -46.49
C LEU A 12 22.37 -8.04 -45.28
N ARG A 13 22.93 -9.25 -45.18
CA ARG A 13 23.82 -9.66 -44.10
C ARG A 13 25.31 -9.48 -44.43
N ARG A 14 25.64 -9.30 -45.71
CA ARG A 14 27.00 -8.96 -46.16
C ARG A 14 27.25 -7.47 -45.93
N SER A 15 28.32 -7.15 -45.19
CA SER A 15 28.70 -5.78 -44.82
C SER A 15 28.87 -4.87 -46.04
N GLU A 16 29.40 -5.41 -47.13
CA GLU A 16 29.63 -4.70 -48.40
C GLU A 16 28.32 -4.24 -49.07
N ILE A 17 27.27 -5.07 -49.04
CA ILE A 17 25.98 -4.75 -49.67
C ILE A 17 25.21 -3.72 -48.82
N ARG A 18 25.35 -3.77 -47.49
CA ARG A 18 24.82 -2.69 -46.62
C ARG A 18 25.51 -1.36 -46.88
N LEU A 19 26.82 -1.36 -47.09
CA LEU A 19 27.57 -0.15 -47.42
C LEU A 19 27.11 0.42 -48.76
N VAL A 20 26.95 -0.40 -49.82
CA VAL A 20 26.47 0.06 -51.13
C VAL A 20 25.03 0.58 -51.08
N VAL A 21 24.14 -0.04 -50.31
CA VAL A 21 22.77 0.44 -50.11
C VAL A 21 22.72 1.69 -49.23
N ALA A 22 23.59 1.80 -48.23
CA ALA A 22 23.72 3.00 -47.40
C ALA A 22 24.33 4.17 -48.18
N PHE A 23 25.34 3.93 -49.03
CA PHE A 23 25.97 4.94 -49.88
C PHE A 23 25.04 5.41 -50.99
N SER A 24 24.27 4.50 -51.62
CA SER A 24 23.26 4.88 -52.61
C SER A 24 22.08 5.63 -51.96
N GLY A 25 21.67 5.24 -50.75
CA GLY A 25 20.72 5.98 -49.93
C GLY A 25 21.24 7.37 -49.50
N LEU A 26 22.53 7.49 -49.16
CA LEU A 26 23.18 8.75 -48.82
C LEU A 26 23.26 9.68 -50.04
N ALA A 27 23.61 9.14 -51.22
CA ALA A 27 23.70 9.89 -52.47
C ALA A 27 22.33 10.37 -52.99
N LEU A 28 21.26 9.61 -52.74
CA LEU A 28 19.90 10.07 -52.97
C LEU A 28 19.48 11.12 -51.93
N ALA A 29 19.89 10.95 -50.68
CA ALA A 29 19.57 11.87 -49.60
C ALA A 29 20.28 13.22 -49.72
N THR A 30 21.53 13.27 -50.22
CA THR A 30 22.24 14.54 -50.46
C THR A 30 21.56 15.41 -51.52
N ARG A 31 20.82 14.83 -52.47
CA ARG A 31 19.94 15.59 -53.39
C ARG A 31 18.69 16.16 -52.72
N ILE A 32 18.26 15.63 -51.58
CA ILE A 32 17.06 16.05 -50.82
C ILE A 32 17.42 17.09 -49.73
N VAL A 33 18.71 17.21 -49.38
CA VAL A 33 19.24 18.14 -48.35
C VAL A 33 19.03 19.63 -48.70
N THR A 34 18.66 19.96 -49.93
CA THR A 34 18.26 21.33 -50.33
C THR A 34 16.93 21.79 -49.70
N TYR A 35 16.13 20.88 -49.14
CA TYR A 35 14.92 21.18 -48.39
C TYR A 35 15.13 20.88 -46.89
N SER A 36 14.63 21.74 -46.00
CA SER A 36 14.78 21.60 -44.53
C SER A 36 14.26 20.26 -43.96
N TRP A 37 13.34 19.63 -44.68
CA TRP A 37 12.80 18.30 -44.38
C TRP A 37 13.78 17.15 -44.69
N GLY A 38 14.73 17.34 -45.60
CA GLY A 38 15.76 16.36 -45.93
C GLY A 38 16.78 16.16 -44.81
N VAL A 39 17.19 17.25 -44.15
CA VAL A 39 18.14 17.20 -43.02
C VAL A 39 17.54 16.47 -41.82
N THR A 40 16.25 16.67 -41.54
CA THR A 40 15.54 15.98 -40.46
C THR A 40 15.31 14.49 -40.78
N LEU A 41 14.98 14.14 -42.02
CA LEU A 41 14.87 12.73 -42.45
C LEU A 41 16.21 11.99 -42.39
N VAL A 42 17.30 12.62 -42.83
CA VAL A 42 18.64 12.02 -42.75
C VAL A 42 19.10 11.91 -41.30
N GLY A 43 18.87 12.95 -40.50
CA GLY A 43 19.18 12.94 -39.07
C GLY A 43 18.41 11.86 -38.30
N THR A 44 17.12 11.70 -38.56
CA THR A 44 16.29 10.65 -37.95
C THR A 44 16.65 9.25 -38.43
N ALA A 45 17.04 9.08 -39.71
CA ALA A 45 17.53 7.82 -40.24
C ALA A 45 18.87 7.42 -39.60
N LEU A 46 19.84 8.34 -39.53
CA LEU A 46 21.13 8.12 -38.87
C LEU A 46 20.96 7.83 -37.37
N PHE A 47 20.10 8.59 -36.68
CA PHE A 47 19.80 8.36 -35.27
C PHE A 47 19.14 7.00 -35.03
N SER A 48 18.20 6.60 -35.92
CA SER A 48 17.58 5.27 -35.87
C SER A 48 18.58 4.15 -36.15
N PHE A 49 19.54 4.38 -37.04
CA PHE A 49 20.61 3.42 -37.34
C PHE A 49 21.58 3.28 -36.17
N MET A 50 21.99 4.39 -35.54
CA MET A 50 22.80 4.37 -34.31
C MET A 50 22.07 3.68 -33.16
N LEU A 51 20.78 3.98 -32.95
CA LEU A 51 19.94 3.29 -31.97
C LEU A 51 19.83 1.79 -32.25
N TRP A 52 19.75 1.40 -33.52
CA TRP A 52 19.70 0.00 -33.93
C TRP A 52 21.03 -0.72 -33.66
N ASP A 53 22.17 -0.12 -34.00
CA ASP A 53 23.48 -0.71 -33.71
C ASP A 53 23.74 -0.78 -32.20
N LEU A 54 23.38 0.27 -31.45
CA LEU A 54 23.41 0.27 -29.98
C LEU A 54 22.52 -0.85 -29.41
N PHE A 55 21.33 -1.06 -29.97
CA PHE A 55 20.43 -2.15 -29.59
C PHE A 55 21.03 -3.52 -29.91
N VAL A 56 21.70 -3.68 -31.06
CA VAL A 56 22.37 -4.94 -31.46
C VAL A 56 23.55 -5.26 -30.53
N GLU A 57 24.31 -4.26 -30.10
CA GLU A 57 25.35 -4.42 -29.08
C GLU A 57 24.75 -4.77 -27.71
N TRP A 58 23.72 -4.04 -27.27
CA TRP A 58 22.99 -4.33 -26.03
C TRP A 58 22.32 -5.71 -26.02
N ARG A 59 21.91 -6.21 -27.19
CA ARG A 59 21.33 -7.55 -27.35
C ARG A 59 22.28 -8.66 -26.91
N ARG A 60 23.60 -8.43 -26.94
CA ARG A 60 24.60 -9.40 -26.44
C ARG A 60 24.66 -9.44 -24.91
N PHE A 61 24.33 -8.34 -24.22
CA PHE A 61 24.29 -8.23 -22.76
C PHE A 61 22.92 -8.60 -22.15
N LEU A 62 21.86 -8.61 -22.96
CA LEU A 62 20.52 -9.03 -22.56
C LEU A 62 20.44 -10.45 -21.96
N PRO A 63 21.09 -11.50 -22.52
CA PRO A 63 21.08 -12.85 -21.95
C PRO A 63 21.69 -12.96 -20.53
N PRO A 64 22.91 -12.46 -20.25
CA PRO A 64 23.47 -12.50 -18.90
C PRO A 64 22.69 -11.61 -17.92
N PHE A 65 22.23 -10.43 -18.34
CA PHE A 65 21.37 -9.58 -17.53
C PHE A 65 20.06 -10.27 -17.17
N ARG A 66 19.39 -10.89 -18.15
CA ARG A 66 18.16 -11.67 -17.94
C ARG A 66 18.39 -12.84 -16.99
N ARG A 67 19.53 -13.56 -17.11
CA ARG A 67 19.89 -14.65 -16.17
C ARG A 67 20.16 -14.12 -14.76
N MET A 68 20.82 -12.97 -14.62
CA MET A 68 21.09 -12.33 -13.34
C MET A 68 19.79 -11.89 -12.65
N MET A 69 18.94 -11.16 -13.38
CA MET A 69 17.61 -10.74 -12.92
C MET A 69 16.75 -11.94 -12.54
N LEU A 70 16.79 -13.03 -13.31
CA LEU A 70 16.11 -14.28 -12.98
C LEU A 70 16.61 -14.91 -11.69
N LYS A 71 17.94 -15.00 -11.50
CA LYS A 71 18.52 -15.53 -10.25
C LYS A 71 18.14 -14.68 -9.05
N ARG A 72 18.09 -13.35 -9.20
CA ARG A 72 17.65 -12.43 -8.14
C ARG A 72 16.16 -12.58 -7.86
N ALA A 73 15.32 -12.57 -8.88
CA ALA A 73 13.88 -12.79 -8.76
C ALA A 73 13.54 -14.13 -8.11
N MET A 74 14.21 -15.22 -8.50
CA MET A 74 14.03 -16.54 -7.87
C MET A 74 14.44 -16.54 -6.39
N ARG A 75 15.52 -15.83 -6.02
CA ARG A 75 15.93 -15.68 -4.61
C ARG A 75 14.90 -14.91 -3.80
N ILE A 76 14.41 -13.79 -4.33
CA ILE A 76 13.34 -12.97 -3.72
C ILE A 76 12.06 -13.80 -3.57
N MET A 77 11.64 -14.50 -4.63
CA MET A 77 10.46 -15.37 -4.60
C MET A 77 10.60 -16.53 -3.61
N LYS A 78 11.79 -17.12 -3.49
CA LYS A 78 12.07 -18.15 -2.47
C LYS A 78 11.97 -17.56 -1.06
N ALA A 79 12.47 -16.34 -0.85
CA ALA A 79 12.35 -15.64 0.41
C ALA A 79 10.88 -15.30 0.73
N LEU A 80 10.08 -14.85 -0.25
CA LEU A 80 8.66 -14.50 -0.07
C LEU A 80 7.72 -15.70 0.04
N ARG A 81 8.17 -16.91 -0.29
CA ARG A 81 7.37 -18.16 -0.24
C ARG A 81 6.61 -18.37 1.09
N PRO A 82 7.18 -18.06 2.27
CA PRO A 82 6.46 -18.18 3.53
C PRO A 82 5.26 -17.23 3.61
N LEU A 83 5.31 -16.03 3.06
CA LEU A 83 4.17 -15.08 3.13
C LEU A 83 2.92 -15.59 2.41
N ARG A 84 3.07 -16.61 1.55
CA ARG A 84 1.96 -17.22 0.82
C ARG A 84 1.35 -18.44 1.52
N LYS A 85 1.95 -18.95 2.60
CA LYS A 85 1.35 -20.10 3.30
C LYS A 85 0.11 -19.61 4.06
N LEU A 86 -1.06 -19.98 3.54
CA LEU A 86 -2.35 -19.78 4.20
C LEU A 86 -2.47 -20.77 5.38
N PRO A 87 -3.02 -20.36 6.54
CA PRO A 87 -3.47 -21.30 7.55
C PRO A 87 -4.57 -22.21 6.97
N PRO A 88 -4.76 -23.42 7.50
CA PRO A 88 -5.74 -24.37 6.97
C PRO A 88 -7.17 -23.82 6.95
N ASP A 89 -7.52 -22.95 7.90
CA ASP A 89 -8.88 -22.45 8.11
C ASP A 89 -9.25 -21.31 7.14
N VAL A 90 -8.26 -20.55 6.68
CA VAL A 90 -8.48 -19.35 5.83
C VAL A 90 -9.03 -19.68 4.44
N PRO A 91 -8.53 -20.71 3.72
CA PRO A 91 -9.14 -21.19 2.49
C PRO A 91 -10.58 -21.68 2.68
N VAL A 92 -10.92 -22.24 3.85
CA VAL A 92 -12.28 -22.72 4.16
C VAL A 92 -13.21 -21.52 4.35
N LEU A 93 -12.79 -20.52 5.13
CA LEU A 93 -13.57 -19.28 5.35
C LEU A 93 -13.79 -18.52 4.05
N TYR A 94 -12.74 -18.31 3.24
CA TYR A 94 -12.90 -17.67 1.94
C TYR A 94 -13.69 -18.52 0.94
N GLY A 95 -13.50 -19.84 0.98
CA GLY A 95 -14.29 -20.77 0.17
C GLY A 95 -15.77 -20.68 0.48
N ALA A 96 -16.16 -20.67 1.75
CA ALA A 96 -17.54 -20.54 2.20
C ALA A 96 -18.15 -19.20 1.76
N VAL A 97 -17.44 -18.08 1.95
CA VAL A 97 -17.89 -16.77 1.50
C VAL A 97 -18.05 -16.73 -0.03
N MET A 98 -17.10 -17.29 -0.78
CA MET A 98 -17.20 -17.30 -2.25
C MET A 98 -18.34 -18.19 -2.74
N MET A 99 -18.54 -19.37 -2.15
CA MET A 99 -19.67 -20.24 -2.48
C MET A 99 -21.01 -19.56 -2.18
N TYR A 100 -21.09 -18.84 -1.05
CA TYR A 100 -22.27 -18.04 -0.70
C TYR A 100 -22.55 -16.93 -1.73
N ILE A 101 -21.54 -16.14 -2.09
CA ILE A 101 -21.66 -15.06 -3.08
C ILE A 101 -22.03 -15.62 -4.46
N ILE A 102 -21.47 -16.75 -4.87
CA ILE A 102 -21.81 -17.41 -6.14
C ILE A 102 -23.27 -17.88 -6.12
N ALA A 103 -23.71 -18.52 -5.03
CA ALA A 103 -25.11 -18.94 -4.88
C ALA A 103 -26.07 -17.73 -4.93
N ARG A 104 -25.72 -16.64 -4.23
CA ARG A 104 -26.45 -15.37 -4.27
C ARG A 104 -26.48 -14.75 -5.67
N LEU A 105 -25.36 -14.77 -6.39
CA LEU A 105 -25.28 -14.29 -7.76
C LEU A 105 -26.22 -15.06 -8.67
N ILE A 106 -26.25 -16.40 -8.57
CA ILE A 106 -27.16 -17.26 -9.34
C ILE A 106 -28.63 -16.91 -9.02
N LEU A 107 -28.98 -16.85 -7.72
CA LEU A 107 -30.33 -16.48 -7.27
C LEU A 107 -30.75 -15.08 -7.73
N ALA A 108 -29.81 -14.13 -7.75
CA ALA A 108 -30.05 -12.77 -8.23
C ALA A 108 -30.23 -12.69 -9.74
N THR A 109 -29.42 -13.43 -10.51
CA THR A 109 -29.61 -13.52 -11.96
C THR A 109 -30.96 -14.15 -12.32
N LEU A 110 -31.43 -15.08 -11.50
CA LEU A 110 -32.75 -15.69 -11.64
C LEU A 110 -33.90 -14.75 -11.18
N HIS A 111 -33.59 -13.56 -10.64
CA HIS A 111 -34.54 -12.59 -10.07
C HIS A 111 -35.29 -13.09 -8.83
N TRP A 112 -34.79 -14.13 -8.16
CA TRP A 112 -35.47 -14.73 -6.99
C TRP A 112 -35.15 -13.99 -5.70
N MET A 113 -33.95 -13.40 -5.61
CA MET A 113 -33.50 -12.63 -4.45
C MET A 113 -32.51 -11.55 -4.88
N PRO A 114 -32.43 -10.40 -4.19
CA PRO A 114 -31.34 -9.45 -4.41
C PRO A 114 -29.98 -10.05 -4.05
N LEU A 115 -28.91 -9.53 -4.67
CA LEU A 115 -27.53 -10.01 -4.49
C LEU A 115 -27.06 -9.94 -3.03
N LEU A 116 -27.52 -8.93 -2.28
CA LEU A 116 -27.41 -8.84 -0.83
C LEU A 116 -28.78 -8.46 -0.27
N GLY A 117 -29.32 -9.29 0.64
CA GLY A 117 -30.69 -9.18 1.12
C GLY A 117 -30.87 -8.34 2.38
N SER A 118 -29.82 -8.13 3.18
CA SER A 118 -29.91 -7.35 4.43
C SER A 118 -28.57 -6.76 4.90
N ILE A 119 -28.65 -5.74 5.77
CA ILE A 119 -27.49 -5.15 6.46
C ILE A 119 -26.81 -6.20 7.36
N HIS A 120 -27.58 -7.08 8.01
CA HIS A 120 -27.04 -8.18 8.82
C HIS A 120 -26.23 -9.17 7.99
N GLU A 121 -26.67 -9.48 6.78
CA GLU A 121 -25.94 -10.35 5.86
C GLU A 121 -24.60 -9.72 5.43
N MET A 122 -24.62 -8.43 5.06
CA MET A 122 -23.40 -7.66 4.78
C MET A 122 -22.43 -7.68 5.96
N PHE A 123 -22.96 -7.49 7.17
CA PHE A 123 -22.17 -7.53 8.39
C PHE A 123 -21.55 -8.91 8.62
N CYS A 124 -22.32 -9.99 8.51
CA CYS A 124 -21.82 -11.36 8.69
C CYS A 124 -20.72 -11.72 7.67
N ILE A 125 -20.92 -11.39 6.38
CA ILE A 125 -19.90 -11.59 5.35
C ILE A 125 -18.65 -10.76 5.69
N GLY A 126 -18.84 -9.51 6.10
CA GLY A 126 -17.76 -8.62 6.55
C GLY A 126 -16.98 -9.18 7.72
N VAL A 127 -17.64 -9.76 8.72
CA VAL A 127 -17.00 -10.36 9.90
C VAL A 127 -16.21 -11.61 9.52
N VAL A 128 -16.79 -12.53 8.74
CA VAL A 128 -16.12 -13.77 8.32
C VAL A 128 -14.89 -13.46 7.46
N THR A 129 -15.01 -12.54 6.50
CA THR A 129 -13.88 -12.08 5.68
C THR A 129 -12.82 -11.37 6.53
N SER A 130 -13.25 -10.59 7.53
CA SER A 130 -12.35 -9.91 8.47
C SER A 130 -11.53 -10.89 9.30
N ILE A 131 -12.18 -11.90 9.89
CA ILE A 131 -11.51 -12.95 10.67
C ILE A 131 -10.48 -13.69 9.82
N ALA A 132 -10.85 -14.06 8.59
CA ALA A 132 -9.96 -14.78 7.68
C ALA A 132 -8.71 -13.95 7.31
N ALA A 133 -8.87 -12.66 6.98
CA ALA A 133 -7.72 -11.82 6.65
C ALA A 133 -6.92 -11.38 7.89
N LEU A 134 -7.53 -11.21 9.07
CA LEU A 134 -6.80 -10.99 10.32
C LEU A 134 -5.93 -12.19 10.70
N ARG A 135 -6.44 -13.42 10.56
CA ARG A 135 -5.64 -14.65 10.76
C ARG A 135 -4.46 -14.72 9.80
N HIS A 136 -4.67 -14.32 8.55
CA HIS A 136 -3.60 -14.27 7.55
C HIS A 136 -2.59 -13.15 7.85
N ALA A 137 -3.06 -11.96 8.23
CA ALA A 137 -2.24 -10.82 8.63
C ALA A 137 -1.36 -11.17 9.84
N HIS A 138 -1.92 -11.84 10.85
CA HIS A 138 -1.16 -12.30 12.02
C HIS A 138 0.00 -13.21 11.62
N LEU A 139 -0.20 -14.18 10.72
CA LEU A 139 0.89 -15.03 10.23
C LEU A 139 1.95 -14.27 9.44
N ILE A 140 1.53 -13.31 8.61
CA ILE A 140 2.44 -12.43 7.85
C ILE A 140 3.30 -11.63 8.82
N LEU A 141 2.67 -10.95 9.78
CA LEU A 141 3.33 -10.15 10.81
C LEU A 141 4.27 -11.00 11.67
N ALA A 142 3.84 -12.17 12.14
CA ALA A 142 4.68 -13.06 12.95
C ALA A 142 5.93 -13.54 12.19
N ARG A 143 5.81 -13.83 10.89
CA ARG A 143 6.95 -14.26 10.07
C ARG A 143 7.91 -13.12 9.78
N ILE A 144 7.36 -11.94 9.53
CA ILE A 144 8.16 -10.75 9.24
C ILE A 144 8.84 -10.26 10.51
N ALA A 145 8.18 -10.32 11.67
CA ALA A 145 8.80 -10.06 12.97
C ALA A 145 10.04 -10.97 13.17
N LYS A 146 9.93 -12.26 12.90
CA LYS A 146 11.09 -13.17 12.95
C LYS A 146 12.21 -12.77 11.97
N TRP A 147 11.88 -12.19 10.82
CA TRP A 147 12.87 -11.73 9.85
C TRP A 147 13.48 -10.37 10.19
N SER A 148 12.69 -9.46 10.77
CA SER A 148 13.11 -8.10 11.11
C SER A 148 14.04 -8.10 12.32
N TRP A 149 13.80 -9.00 13.29
CA TRP A 149 14.65 -9.16 14.46
C TRP A 149 16.04 -9.75 14.14
N GLY A 150 16.16 -10.54 13.07
CA GLY A 150 17.43 -11.16 12.66
C GLY A 150 18.34 -10.28 11.80
N LYS A 151 17.89 -9.11 11.32
CA LYS A 151 18.64 -8.28 10.34
C LYS A 151 18.65 -6.80 10.71
N MET A 152 19.78 -6.13 10.50
CA MET A 152 19.93 -4.67 10.75
C MET A 152 18.87 -3.82 10.06
N LEU A 153 18.47 -4.20 8.84
CA LEU A 153 17.44 -3.48 8.09
C LEU A 153 16.07 -3.49 8.79
N GLY A 154 15.73 -4.57 9.50
CA GLY A 154 14.48 -4.66 10.27
C GLY A 154 14.50 -3.82 11.54
N LYS A 155 15.63 -3.79 12.24
CA LYS A 155 15.85 -2.90 13.40
C LYS A 155 15.79 -1.43 13.01
N ALA A 156 16.41 -1.07 11.88
CA ALA A 156 16.38 0.29 11.35
C ALA A 156 14.96 0.71 10.95
N LEU A 157 14.21 -0.16 10.25
CA LEU A 157 12.81 0.09 9.92
C LEU A 157 11.94 0.26 11.17
N TYR A 158 12.14 -0.57 12.20
CA TYR A 158 11.41 -0.45 13.46
C TYR A 158 11.72 0.88 14.14
N ALA A 159 13.00 1.22 14.33
CA ALA A 159 13.41 2.48 14.95
C ALA A 159 12.87 3.70 14.20
N LEU A 160 12.94 3.69 12.85
CA LEU A 160 12.40 4.76 12.02
C LEU A 160 10.88 4.86 12.13
N SER A 161 10.16 3.73 12.12
CA SER A 161 8.71 3.72 12.31
C SER A 161 8.30 4.24 13.68
N THR A 162 9.03 3.87 14.74
CA THR A 162 8.81 4.36 16.10
C THR A 162 9.05 5.87 16.19
N ALA A 163 10.15 6.37 15.62
CA ALA A 163 10.47 7.79 15.61
C ALA A 163 9.38 8.61 14.89
N VAL A 164 8.91 8.14 13.73
CA VAL A 164 7.81 8.77 13.00
C VAL A 164 6.51 8.73 13.80
N CYS A 165 6.16 7.59 14.41
CA CYS A 165 4.94 7.47 15.22
C CYS A 165 4.96 8.41 16.44
N VAL A 166 6.11 8.53 17.11
CA VAL A 166 6.32 9.45 18.24
C VAL A 166 6.19 10.89 17.77
N ALA A 167 6.91 11.30 16.73
CA ALA A 167 6.87 12.68 16.24
C ALA A 167 5.47 13.09 15.76
N VAL A 168 4.77 12.22 15.02
CA VAL A 168 3.41 12.50 14.55
C VAL A 168 2.41 12.46 15.70
N GLY A 169 2.55 11.52 16.64
CA GLY A 169 1.67 11.38 17.79
C GLY A 169 1.76 12.57 18.76
N THR A 170 2.97 13.06 19.03
CA THR A 170 3.17 14.27 19.85
C THR A 170 2.62 15.50 19.15
N ALA A 171 2.84 15.67 17.84
CA ALA A 171 2.28 16.78 17.08
C ALA A 171 0.73 16.77 17.10
N GLN A 172 0.11 15.60 16.98
CA GLN A 172 -1.35 15.43 17.07
C GLN A 172 -1.88 15.74 18.47
N ALA A 173 -1.19 15.29 19.53
CA ALA A 173 -1.55 15.59 20.91
C ALA A 173 -1.51 17.10 21.20
N ILE A 174 -0.45 17.79 20.77
CA ILE A 174 -0.30 19.25 20.92
C ILE A 174 -1.41 19.98 20.18
N ARG A 175 -1.69 19.59 18.93
CA ARG A 175 -2.76 20.20 18.12
C ARG A 175 -4.13 20.00 18.76
N THR A 176 -4.42 18.80 19.25
CA THR A 176 -5.72 18.46 19.86
C THR A 176 -5.92 19.21 21.17
N THR A 177 -4.87 19.29 22.00
CA THR A 177 -4.90 20.06 23.25
C THR A 177 -5.19 21.53 22.99
N ARG A 178 -4.49 22.15 22.03
CA ARG A 178 -4.75 23.55 21.61
C ARG A 178 -6.18 23.78 21.12
N LEU A 179 -6.76 22.80 20.41
CA LEU A 179 -8.14 22.89 19.94
C LEU A 179 -9.17 22.79 21.07
N LEU A 180 -8.85 22.08 22.16
CA LEU A 180 -9.74 21.88 23.30
C LEU A 180 -9.64 23.03 24.32
N THR A 181 -8.42 23.54 24.59
CA THR A 181 -8.18 24.55 25.63
C THR A 181 -8.08 25.97 25.12
N HIS A 182 -7.93 26.17 23.80
CA HIS A 182 -7.59 27.46 23.19
C HIS A 182 -6.33 28.13 23.78
N ALA A 183 -5.45 27.35 24.40
CA ALA A 183 -4.22 27.78 25.03
C ALA A 183 -3.04 26.91 24.59
N ASP A 184 -1.82 27.37 24.83
CA ASP A 184 -0.63 26.60 24.46
C ASP A 184 -0.53 25.29 25.23
N ALA A 185 -0.15 24.21 24.53
CA ALA A 185 -0.07 22.87 25.11
C ALA A 185 1.00 22.73 26.22
N LYS A 186 1.93 23.68 26.33
CA LYS A 186 2.99 23.67 27.37
C LYS A 186 2.43 23.75 28.80
N TYR A 187 1.23 24.29 28.98
CA TYR A 187 0.56 24.41 30.28
C TYR A 187 -0.26 23.16 30.65
N PHE A 188 -0.34 22.17 29.77
CA PHE A 188 -1.11 20.93 29.98
C PHE A 188 -0.23 19.68 29.77
N PRO A 189 0.90 19.56 30.50
CA PRO A 189 1.91 18.53 30.22
C PRO A 189 1.41 17.10 30.47
N SER A 190 0.55 16.89 31.47
CA SER A 190 0.04 15.56 31.84
C SER A 190 -0.93 15.05 30.79
N PHE A 191 -1.86 15.90 30.36
CA PHE A 191 -2.82 15.59 29.32
C PHE A 191 -2.15 15.39 27.96
N VAL A 192 -1.17 16.25 27.60
CA VAL A 192 -0.39 16.09 26.36
C VAL A 192 0.41 14.78 26.39
N GLY A 193 1.03 14.44 27.52
CA GLY A 193 1.71 13.17 27.71
C GLY A 193 0.79 11.97 27.45
N LEU A 194 -0.39 11.95 28.07
CA LEU A 194 -1.37 10.89 27.89
C LEU A 194 -1.89 10.81 26.45
N LEU A 195 -2.29 11.94 25.85
CA LEU A 195 -2.72 11.99 24.45
C LEU A 195 -1.63 11.54 23.48
N SER A 196 -0.37 11.91 23.73
CA SER A 196 0.74 11.49 22.89
C SER A 196 0.89 9.97 22.89
N SER A 197 0.76 9.33 24.06
CA SER A 197 0.81 7.86 24.18
C SER A 197 -0.32 7.18 23.39
N TRP A 198 -1.54 7.72 23.47
CA TRP A 198 -2.68 7.25 22.69
C TRP A 198 -2.41 7.36 21.19
N TYR A 199 -2.06 8.56 20.70
CA TYR A 199 -1.84 8.80 19.28
C TYR A 199 -0.66 7.99 18.73
N VAL A 200 0.39 7.75 19.54
CA VAL A 200 1.49 6.85 19.17
C VAL A 200 0.98 5.44 18.89
N VAL A 201 0.15 4.87 19.77
CA VAL A 201 -0.44 3.55 19.58
C VAL A 201 -1.29 3.51 18.30
N LEU A 202 -2.13 4.51 18.09
CA LEU A 202 -2.95 4.62 16.87
C LEU A 202 -2.09 4.71 15.59
N ASN A 203 -0.99 5.48 15.61
CA ASN A 203 -0.10 5.60 14.48
C ASN A 203 0.70 4.31 14.23
N PHE A 204 1.05 3.54 15.27
CA PHE A 204 1.61 2.19 15.09
C PHE A 204 0.64 1.24 14.38
N VAL A 205 -0.65 1.32 14.71
CA VAL A 205 -1.70 0.56 14.01
C VAL A 205 -1.77 0.97 12.54
N ARG A 206 -1.63 2.25 12.20
CA ARG A 206 -1.52 2.73 10.81
C ARG A 206 -0.30 2.20 10.10
N CYS A 207 0.87 2.23 10.75
CA CYS A 207 2.10 1.69 10.17
C CYS A 207 1.97 0.19 9.88
N ALA A 208 1.35 -0.58 10.80
CA ALA A 208 1.06 -1.99 10.57
C ALA A 208 0.11 -2.19 9.38
N ALA A 209 -0.92 -1.35 9.24
CA ALA A 209 -1.84 -1.41 8.12
C ALA A 209 -1.18 -1.04 6.78
N ILE A 210 -0.37 0.01 6.73
CA ILE A 210 0.45 0.37 5.55
C ILE A 210 1.39 -0.79 5.19
N PHE A 211 1.95 -1.46 6.18
CA PHE A 211 2.80 -2.60 5.94
C PHE A 211 2.01 -3.80 5.35
N LEU A 212 0.79 -4.03 5.83
CA LEU A 212 -0.13 -5.01 5.26
C LEU A 212 -0.56 -4.64 3.83
N THR A 213 -0.77 -3.36 3.51
CA THR A 213 -1.09 -2.95 2.13
C THR A 213 0.07 -3.23 1.17
N VAL A 214 1.31 -2.93 1.58
CA VAL A 214 2.51 -3.25 0.79
C VAL A 214 2.62 -4.76 0.59
N CYS A 215 2.41 -5.56 1.64
CA CYS A 215 2.40 -7.02 1.53
C CYS A 215 1.28 -7.53 0.59
N GLY A 216 0.07 -6.99 0.70
CA GLY A 216 -1.07 -7.32 -0.15
C GLY A 216 -0.80 -6.99 -1.62
N ALA A 217 -0.25 -5.81 -1.90
CA ALA A 217 0.15 -5.39 -3.24
C ALA A 217 1.22 -6.30 -3.85
N ILE A 218 2.24 -6.68 -3.07
CA ILE A 218 3.26 -7.64 -3.49
C ILE A 218 2.63 -9.01 -3.82
N LEU A 219 1.70 -9.49 -2.98
CA LEU A 219 0.99 -10.74 -3.23
C LEU A 219 0.12 -10.68 -4.50
N ILE A 220 -0.55 -9.55 -4.76
CA ILE A 220 -1.28 -9.32 -6.02
C ILE A 220 -0.32 -9.38 -7.21
N LEU A 221 0.78 -8.63 -7.18
CA LEU A 221 1.77 -8.62 -8.26
C LEU A 221 2.35 -10.01 -8.56
N ILE A 222 2.45 -10.88 -7.55
CA ILE A 222 2.89 -12.26 -7.71
C ILE A 222 1.78 -13.17 -8.29
N ASN A 223 0.52 -12.92 -7.96
CA ASN A 223 -0.60 -13.79 -8.31
C ASN A 223 -1.27 -13.40 -9.64
N LEU A 224 -1.28 -12.11 -9.98
CA LEU A 224 -1.90 -11.54 -11.17
C LEU A 224 -1.38 -12.16 -12.49
N PRO A 225 -0.06 -12.36 -12.69
CA PRO A 225 0.44 -12.89 -13.96
C PRO A 225 0.01 -14.35 -14.19
N SER A 226 -0.14 -15.16 -13.13
CA SER A 226 -0.65 -16.52 -13.27
C SER A 226 -2.12 -16.58 -13.69
N LEU A 227 -2.93 -15.64 -13.21
CA LEU A 227 -4.35 -15.54 -13.58
C LEU A 227 -4.51 -15.03 -15.00
N LEU A 228 -3.80 -13.96 -15.38
CA LEU A 228 -3.80 -13.43 -16.74
C LEU A 228 -3.32 -14.48 -17.75
N LEU A 229 -2.25 -15.22 -17.44
CA LEU A 229 -1.77 -16.29 -18.33
C LEU A 229 -2.76 -17.45 -18.45
N ARG A 230 -3.62 -17.69 -17.44
CA ARG A 230 -4.65 -18.75 -17.45
C ARG A 230 -5.92 -18.29 -18.17
N SER A 231 -6.37 -17.05 -17.96
CA SER A 231 -7.53 -16.47 -18.66
C SER A 231 -7.24 -16.24 -20.13
N VAL A 232 -6.05 -15.71 -20.48
CA VAL A 232 -5.59 -15.59 -21.87
C VAL A 232 -5.54 -16.96 -22.56
N ARG A 233 -5.16 -18.03 -21.85
CA ARG A 233 -5.16 -19.40 -22.39
C ARG A 233 -6.58 -19.96 -22.61
N ALA A 234 -7.54 -19.56 -21.79
CA ALA A 234 -8.94 -19.96 -21.93
C ALA A 234 -9.64 -19.18 -23.06
N TRP A 235 -9.33 -17.89 -23.20
CA TRP A 235 -9.93 -16.98 -24.20
C TRP A 235 -9.29 -17.10 -25.59
N PHE A 236 -7.96 -17.20 -25.67
CA PHE A 236 -7.25 -17.28 -26.95
C PHE A 236 -6.86 -18.73 -27.27
N LYS A 237 -7.84 -19.52 -27.72
CA LYS A 237 -7.58 -20.83 -28.37
C LYS A 237 -6.72 -20.72 -29.64
N PHE A 238 -6.62 -19.51 -30.21
CA PHE A 238 -5.91 -19.20 -31.46
C PHE A 238 -4.43 -18.82 -31.31
N LEU A 239 -3.93 -18.57 -30.09
CA LEU A 239 -2.51 -18.32 -29.87
C LEU A 239 -1.73 -19.64 -29.93
N PRO A 240 -0.60 -19.73 -30.68
CA PRO A 240 0.17 -20.96 -30.78
C PRO A 240 0.60 -21.43 -29.39
N LYS A 241 0.13 -22.63 -29.02
CA LYS A 241 0.26 -23.25 -27.68
C LYS A 241 1.68 -23.20 -27.13
N GLU A 242 2.70 -23.16 -27.99
CA GLU A 242 4.11 -23.21 -27.62
C GLU A 242 4.66 -21.93 -26.97
N ARG A 243 4.25 -20.72 -27.41
CA ARG A 243 4.77 -19.46 -26.83
C ARG A 243 4.14 -19.17 -25.47
N THR A 244 2.82 -19.32 -25.35
CA THR A 244 2.07 -19.15 -24.10
C THR A 244 2.48 -20.21 -23.06
N ASN A 245 2.73 -21.46 -23.47
CA ASN A 245 3.26 -22.48 -22.56
C ASN A 245 4.64 -22.14 -22.01
N ARG A 246 5.56 -21.61 -22.82
CA ARG A 246 6.91 -21.25 -22.35
C ARG A 246 6.86 -20.15 -21.27
N VAL A 247 6.03 -19.12 -21.47
CA VAL A 247 5.87 -18.02 -20.49
C VAL A 247 5.20 -18.52 -19.21
N PHE A 248 4.16 -19.34 -19.33
CA PHE A 248 3.46 -19.94 -18.18
C PHE A 248 4.38 -20.86 -17.37
N ILE A 249 5.10 -21.78 -18.02
CA ILE A 249 6.05 -22.70 -17.37
C ILE A 249 7.20 -21.91 -16.74
N TRP A 250 7.67 -20.85 -17.41
CA TRP A 250 8.71 -19.97 -16.88
C TRP A 250 8.25 -19.25 -15.61
N TRP A 251 7.07 -18.61 -15.64
CA TRP A 251 6.51 -17.94 -14.47
C TRP A 251 6.26 -18.92 -13.32
N ARG A 252 5.76 -20.13 -13.63
CA ARG A 252 5.53 -21.18 -12.64
C ARG A 252 6.84 -21.67 -12.00
N ARG A 253 7.93 -21.79 -12.76
CA ARG A 253 9.27 -22.09 -12.20
C ARG A 253 9.78 -20.96 -11.30
N VAL A 254 9.55 -19.70 -11.67
CA VAL A 254 9.91 -18.54 -10.83
C VAL A 254 9.11 -18.55 -9.52
N ARG A 255 7.83 -18.92 -9.58
CA ARG A 255 6.90 -18.92 -8.44
C ARG A 255 7.05 -20.13 -7.50
N PHE A 256 7.19 -21.34 -8.03
CA PHE A 256 7.19 -22.59 -7.25
C PHE A 256 8.55 -23.31 -7.21
N GLY A 257 9.51 -22.91 -8.03
CA GLY A 257 10.81 -23.58 -8.17
C GLY A 257 10.82 -24.70 -9.21
N ARG A 258 11.89 -25.51 -9.24
CA ARG A 258 12.12 -26.55 -10.25
C ARG A 258 11.10 -27.71 -10.23
N ARG A 259 10.45 -28.00 -9.10
CA ARG A 259 9.46 -29.10 -8.91
C ARG A 259 8.00 -28.65 -9.07
N GLY A 260 7.72 -27.71 -9.97
CA GLY A 260 6.35 -27.28 -10.23
C GLY A 260 5.59 -28.34 -11.03
N ASP A 261 5.16 -29.43 -10.39
CA ASP A 261 4.50 -30.54 -11.08
C ASP A 261 3.25 -30.08 -11.87
N PRO A 262 3.08 -30.58 -13.11
CA PRO A 262 1.95 -30.23 -13.97
C PRO A 262 0.62 -30.81 -13.48
N ALA A 263 0.62 -31.77 -12.54
CA ALA A 263 -0.55 -32.57 -12.13
C ALA A 263 -1.59 -31.87 -11.21
N LEU A 264 -1.66 -30.54 -11.19
CA LEU A 264 -2.69 -29.81 -10.44
C LEU A 264 -3.69 -29.17 -11.41
N GLN A 265 -4.32 -30.01 -12.23
CA GLN A 265 -5.37 -29.63 -13.18
C GLN A 265 -6.73 -29.31 -12.54
N GLY A 266 -6.91 -29.48 -11.23
CA GLY A 266 -8.21 -29.38 -10.55
C GLY A 266 -8.40 -28.28 -9.52
N ARG A 267 -7.83 -27.07 -9.67
CA ARG A 267 -8.03 -25.99 -8.67
C ARG A 267 -8.30 -24.61 -9.28
N TYR A 268 -9.51 -24.39 -9.78
CA TYR A 268 -10.03 -23.02 -10.01
C TYR A 268 -10.23 -22.30 -8.66
N LEU A 269 -10.77 -23.02 -7.67
CA LEU A 269 -11.04 -22.50 -6.33
C LEU A 269 -9.77 -22.01 -5.60
N ARG A 270 -8.64 -22.73 -5.70
CA ARG A 270 -7.38 -22.28 -5.07
C ARG A 270 -6.85 -20.99 -5.69
N ASP A 271 -6.95 -20.84 -7.01
CA ASP A 271 -6.47 -19.64 -7.70
C ASP A 271 -7.33 -18.42 -7.37
N ILE A 272 -8.65 -18.62 -7.23
CA ILE A 272 -9.57 -17.59 -6.74
C ILE A 272 -9.24 -17.21 -5.30
N ILE A 273 -9.08 -18.20 -4.40
CA ILE A 273 -8.74 -17.94 -3.00
C ILE A 273 -7.41 -17.17 -2.91
N GLU A 274 -6.42 -17.51 -3.74
CA GLU A 274 -5.14 -16.80 -3.81
C GLU A 274 -5.24 -15.36 -4.34
N LEU A 275 -6.29 -15.02 -5.09
CA LEU A 275 -6.58 -13.65 -5.53
C LEU A 275 -7.38 -12.89 -4.47
N PHE A 276 -8.35 -13.56 -3.86
CA PHE A 276 -9.22 -12.98 -2.85
C PHE A 276 -8.45 -12.65 -1.57
N THR A 277 -7.46 -13.46 -1.20
CA THR A 277 -6.67 -13.22 0.02
C THR A 277 -6.01 -11.84 0.08
N PRO A 278 -5.23 -11.41 -0.94
CA PRO A 278 -4.60 -10.10 -0.88
C PRO A 278 -5.60 -8.95 -1.10
N MET A 279 -6.72 -9.17 -1.78
CA MET A 279 -7.79 -8.17 -1.88
C MET A 279 -8.48 -7.96 -0.52
N ALA A 280 -8.79 -9.04 0.20
CA ALA A 280 -9.33 -8.98 1.55
C ALA A 280 -8.35 -8.33 2.53
N LEU A 281 -7.05 -8.64 2.42
CA LEU A 281 -6.01 -7.96 3.19
C LEU A 281 -5.96 -6.45 2.92
N LEU A 282 -6.05 -6.03 1.65
CA LEU A 282 -6.10 -4.61 1.30
C LEU A 282 -7.37 -3.94 1.83
N GLY A 283 -8.52 -4.60 1.73
CA GLY A 283 -9.78 -4.09 2.27
C GLY A 283 -9.71 -3.86 3.78
N ILE A 284 -9.23 -4.85 4.54
CA ILE A 284 -9.03 -4.69 5.99
C ILE A 284 -7.99 -3.61 6.28
N ALA A 285 -6.87 -3.60 5.57
CA ALA A 285 -5.83 -2.60 5.81
C ALA A 285 -6.36 -1.18 5.57
N ALA A 286 -7.20 -0.96 4.55
CA ALA A 286 -7.85 0.33 4.33
C ALA A 286 -8.77 0.73 5.51
N VAL A 287 -9.55 -0.22 6.05
CA VAL A 287 -10.38 0.00 7.24
C VAL A 287 -9.52 0.34 8.46
N ILE A 288 -8.42 -0.39 8.68
CA ILE A 288 -7.50 -0.14 9.81
C ILE A 288 -6.79 1.21 9.68
N VAL A 289 -6.41 1.63 8.47
CA VAL A 289 -5.78 2.96 8.24
C VAL A 289 -6.74 4.10 8.60
N ALA A 290 -8.03 3.94 8.28
CA ALA A 290 -9.07 4.93 8.56
C ALA A 290 -9.52 4.94 10.04
N ALA A 291 -9.37 3.82 10.76
CA ALA A 291 -9.88 3.68 12.12
C ALA A 291 -9.37 4.74 13.14
N PRO A 292 -8.10 5.15 13.15
CA PRO A 292 -7.64 6.21 14.05
C PRO A 292 -8.33 7.56 13.87
N GLU A 293 -8.66 7.93 12.63
CA GLU A 293 -9.35 9.18 12.32
C GLU A 293 -10.81 9.11 12.77
N SER A 294 -11.48 7.98 12.54
CA SER A 294 -12.85 7.78 12.99
C SER A 294 -12.94 7.70 14.52
N ILE A 295 -11.97 7.08 15.19
CA ILE A 295 -11.89 7.04 16.65
C ILE A 295 -11.64 8.45 17.20
N ALA A 296 -10.69 9.20 16.65
CA ALA A 296 -10.40 10.57 17.12
C ALA A 296 -11.58 11.54 16.89
N GLY A 297 -12.33 11.37 15.78
CA GLY A 297 -13.48 12.20 15.45
C GLY A 297 -14.80 11.79 16.11
N ALA A 298 -14.84 10.67 16.85
CA ALA A 298 -16.06 10.19 17.47
C ALA A 298 -16.50 11.11 18.62
N ARG A 299 -17.82 11.33 18.75
CA ARG A 299 -18.41 12.15 19.83
C ARG A 299 -18.04 11.63 21.22
N ALA A 300 -18.01 10.31 21.40
CA ALA A 300 -17.62 9.68 22.66
C ALA A 300 -16.18 10.04 23.03
N THR A 301 -15.26 10.01 22.08
CA THR A 301 -13.86 10.38 22.28
C THR A 301 -13.73 11.85 22.66
N ALA A 302 -14.47 12.75 21.99
CA ALA A 302 -14.49 14.17 22.35
C ALA A 302 -14.97 14.41 23.79
N ILE A 303 -16.01 13.69 24.23
CA ILE A 303 -16.51 13.76 25.62
C ILE A 303 -15.44 13.30 26.61
N ILE A 304 -14.85 12.13 26.38
CA ILE A 304 -13.82 11.55 27.25
C ILE A 304 -12.60 12.47 27.33
N LEU A 305 -12.15 13.03 26.20
CA LEU A 305 -11.03 13.96 26.17
C LEU A 305 -11.31 15.24 26.95
N ASN A 306 -12.52 15.81 26.87
CA ASN A 306 -12.90 16.99 27.66
C ASN A 306 -12.92 16.70 29.17
N GLN A 307 -13.51 15.58 29.57
CA GLN A 307 -13.59 15.17 30.98
C GLN A 307 -12.20 14.86 31.56
N THR A 308 -11.37 14.14 30.81
CA THR A 308 -10.00 13.79 31.23
C THR A 308 -9.10 15.01 31.32
N LEU A 309 -9.17 15.93 30.35
CA LEU A 309 -8.45 17.20 30.39
C LEU A 309 -8.81 18.02 31.63
N PHE A 310 -10.11 18.14 31.92
CA PHE A 310 -10.58 18.83 33.12
C PHE A 310 -10.05 18.18 34.40
N ALA A 311 -10.21 16.86 34.53
CA ALA A 311 -9.81 16.13 35.73
C ALA A 311 -8.30 16.08 35.98
N MET A 312 -7.48 16.12 34.93
CA MET A 312 -6.01 16.02 35.06
C MET A 312 -5.34 17.36 35.33
N GLU A 313 -5.85 18.44 34.73
CA GLU A 313 -5.11 19.71 34.68
C GLU A 313 -5.79 20.82 35.50
N TYR A 314 -7.12 20.84 35.57
CA TYR A 314 -7.83 21.92 36.28
C TYR A 314 -8.00 21.59 37.76
N THR A 315 -7.34 22.37 38.62
CA THR A 315 -7.42 22.25 40.08
C THR A 315 -8.05 23.49 40.70
N ALA A 316 -8.87 23.30 41.73
CA ALA A 316 -9.54 24.38 42.45
C ALA A 316 -8.71 24.74 43.70
N ASP A 317 -7.53 25.32 43.48
CA ASP A 317 -6.56 25.56 44.56
C ASP A 317 -6.77 26.92 45.27
N GLY A 318 -7.71 27.73 44.79
CA GLY A 318 -7.98 29.08 45.34
C GLY A 318 -6.81 30.06 45.16
N GLY A 319 -5.83 29.72 44.32
CA GLY A 319 -4.60 30.50 44.13
C GLY A 319 -4.78 31.82 43.37
N CYS A 320 -5.97 32.10 42.84
CA CYS A 320 -6.27 33.36 42.14
C CYS A 320 -7.43 34.14 42.77
N PRO A 321 -7.14 35.32 43.37
CA PRO A 321 -8.16 36.09 44.10
C PRO A 321 -9.28 36.63 43.20
N ALA A 322 -9.01 36.95 41.93
CA ALA A 322 -10.03 37.45 41.01
C ALA A 322 -11.00 36.36 40.49
N VAL A 323 -10.63 35.09 40.65
CA VAL A 323 -11.29 33.94 40.02
C VAL A 323 -12.04 33.06 41.06
N GLY A 324 -11.67 33.18 42.34
CA GLY A 324 -12.29 32.43 43.43
C GLY A 324 -11.96 30.93 43.37
N ASN A 325 -12.91 30.07 43.76
CA ASN A 325 -12.73 28.62 43.83
C ASN A 325 -12.99 27.88 42.51
N LEU A 326 -12.96 28.59 41.37
CA LEU A 326 -13.10 27.92 40.07
C LEU A 326 -11.87 27.05 39.77
N PRO A 327 -12.03 25.90 39.10
CA PRO A 327 -10.91 25.10 38.64
C PRO A 327 -10.06 25.88 37.62
N THR A 328 -8.76 25.93 37.85
CA THR A 328 -7.83 26.82 37.16
C THR A 328 -6.56 26.13 36.70
N VAL A 329 -5.97 26.63 35.60
CA VAL A 329 -4.62 26.29 35.13
C VAL A 329 -3.84 27.57 34.92
N HIS A 330 -2.70 27.73 35.59
CA HIS A 330 -1.86 28.91 35.46
C HIS A 330 -1.18 28.99 34.09
N LEU A 331 -1.31 30.16 33.45
CA LEU A 331 -0.66 30.51 32.18
C LEU A 331 0.45 31.54 32.44
N ASP A 332 1.19 31.93 31.39
CA ASP A 332 2.18 33.01 31.50
C ASP A 332 1.54 34.37 31.83
N ARG A 333 2.32 35.24 32.50
CA ARG A 333 2.04 36.68 32.71
C ARG A 333 0.73 36.97 33.46
N ASP A 334 0.56 36.38 34.64
CA ASP A 334 -0.61 36.56 35.53
C ASP A 334 -1.96 36.11 34.96
N PHE A 335 -1.98 35.43 33.82
CA PHE A 335 -3.20 34.86 33.26
C PHE A 335 -3.44 33.44 33.75
N VAL A 336 -4.71 33.08 33.84
CA VAL A 336 -5.16 31.74 34.21
C VAL A 336 -6.28 31.30 33.27
N SER A 337 -6.26 30.02 32.90
CA SER A 337 -7.37 29.36 32.23
C SER A 337 -8.32 28.82 33.27
N THR A 338 -9.56 29.28 33.26
CA THR A 338 -10.67 28.72 34.06
C THR A 338 -11.43 27.70 33.24
N GLY A 339 -11.84 26.60 33.88
CA GLY A 339 -12.56 25.52 33.21
C GLY A 339 -13.87 25.18 33.92
N VAL A 340 -14.95 25.03 33.16
CA VAL A 340 -16.22 24.48 33.64
C VAL A 340 -16.72 23.41 32.67
N LEU A 341 -17.16 22.28 33.19
CA LEU A 341 -17.83 21.24 32.39
C LEU A 341 -19.32 21.54 32.30
N VAL A 342 -19.79 21.88 31.10
CA VAL A 342 -21.23 22.07 30.81
C VAL A 342 -21.67 21.00 29.82
N GLY A 343 -22.55 20.09 30.24
CA GLY A 343 -23.04 19.00 29.39
C GLY A 343 -21.92 18.12 28.82
N ASN A 344 -20.91 17.79 29.63
CA ASN A 344 -19.70 17.03 29.26
C ASN A 344 -18.75 17.71 28.26
N ARG A 345 -18.95 19.00 27.96
CA ARG A 345 -18.01 19.81 27.19
C ARG A 345 -17.25 20.72 28.13
N LEU A 346 -15.93 20.79 27.96
CA LEU A 346 -15.12 21.76 28.67
C LEU A 346 -15.30 23.13 28.02
N ILE A 347 -15.70 24.11 28.83
CA ILE A 347 -15.72 25.52 28.46
C ILE A 347 -14.56 26.17 29.20
N THR A 348 -13.62 26.73 28.43
CA THR A 348 -12.44 27.40 28.97
C THR A 348 -12.55 28.91 28.78
N MET A 349 -12.20 29.69 29.80
CA MET A 349 -12.06 31.15 29.69
C MET A 349 -10.71 31.59 30.25
N ARG A 350 -10.07 32.55 29.58
CA ARG A 350 -8.85 33.17 30.07
C ARG A 350 -9.20 34.38 30.93
N GLN A 351 -8.67 34.44 32.15
CA GLN A 351 -8.88 35.55 33.09
C GLN A 351 -7.54 35.96 33.71
N GLU A 352 -7.47 37.20 34.19
CA GLU A 352 -6.33 37.68 34.99
C GLU A 352 -6.48 37.19 36.43
N CYS A 353 -5.40 36.67 37.01
CA CYS A 353 -5.38 36.11 38.36
C CYS A 353 -5.57 37.20 39.44
N HIS A 354 -4.97 38.36 39.18
CA HIS A 354 -5.03 39.55 40.02
C HIS A 354 -5.89 40.59 39.31
N GLY A 355 -6.90 41.12 40.00
CA GLY A 355 -7.70 42.23 39.47
C GLY A 355 -6.88 43.51 39.30
N PRO A 356 -7.46 44.57 38.73
CA PRO A 356 -6.78 45.86 38.48
C PRO A 356 -6.40 46.66 39.74
N GLU A 357 -6.18 46.02 40.89
CA GLU A 357 -5.76 46.66 42.14
C GLU A 357 -4.25 46.55 42.39
N LYS A 358 -3.42 47.06 41.46
CA LYS A 358 -2.05 47.54 41.75
C LYS A 358 -1.68 48.71 40.85
N ALA A 359 -2.46 49.77 40.93
CA ALA A 359 -2.06 51.13 40.55
C ALA A 359 -2.54 52.09 41.66
N LYS A 360 -1.89 52.01 42.82
CA LYS A 360 -1.89 53.08 43.82
C LYS A 360 -0.48 53.27 44.33
#